data_AF-I6T8N4-F1
#
_entry.id   AF-I6T8N4-F1
#
_cell.length_a   1.000
_cell.length_b   1.000
_cell.length_c   1.000
_cell.angle_alpha   90.00
_cell.angle_beta   90.00
_cell.angle_gamma   90.00
#
_symmetry.space_group_name_H-M   'P 1'
#
loop_
_entity.id
_entity.type
_entity.pdbx_description
1 polymer ?
#
loop_
_entity_poly.entity_id
_entity_poly.type
_entity_poly.pdbx_seq_one_letter_code
_entity_poly.pdbx_strand_id
1 'polypeptide(L)' 'MVKKIIYALITTLIYLIVSNAGNLFFGISKEFSWTTTLWESFFFFIFVLLLQNYRKK' A
#
# COMPACT_ATOMS: atom_id res chain seq x y z
N MET A 1 -16.57 -0.55 10.63
CA MET A 1 -16.22 -0.65 9.21
C MET A 1 -15.52 0.60 8.70
N VAL A 2 -16.12 1.78 8.76
CA VAL A 2 -15.53 3.05 8.26
C VAL A 2 -14.14 3.36 8.84
N LYS A 3 -13.96 3.24 10.17
CA LYS A 3 -12.63 3.44 10.79
C LYS A 3 -11.55 2.49 10.23
N LYS A 4 -11.89 1.23 9.97
CA LYS A 4 -10.96 0.24 9.41
C LYS A 4 -10.58 0.58 7.97
N ILE A 5 -11.55 1.04 7.18
CA ILE A 5 -11.31 1.52 5.81
C ILE A 5 -10.37 2.73 5.82
N ILE A 6 -10.61 3.71 6.71
CA ILE A 6 -9.74 4.89 6.85
C ILE A 6 -8.33 4.48 7.25
N TYR A 7 -8.16 3.58 8.23
CA TYR A 7 -6.83 3.12 8.61
C TYR A 7 -6.14 2.35 7.48
N ALA A 8 -6.85 1.46 6.78
CA ALA A 8 -6.30 0.75 5.62
C ALA A 8 -5.88 1.71 4.50
N LEU A 9 -6.65 2.77 4.24
CA LEU A 9 -6.31 3.82 3.28
C LEU A 9 -5.03 4.56 3.70
N ILE A 10 -4.94 4.99 4.96
CA ILE A 10 -3.75 5.68 5.48
C ILE A 10 -2.52 4.78 5.38
N THR A 11 -2.61 3.51 5.79
CA THR A 11 -1.50 2.55 5.66
C THR A 11 -1.07 2.35 4.21
N THR A 12 -2.02 2.31 3.28
CA THR A 12 -1.73 2.17 1.85
C THR A 12 -1.07 3.41 1.27
N LEU A 13 -1.50 4.62 1.68
CA LEU A 13 -0.85 5.87 1.27
C LEU A 13 0.59 5.94 1.76
N ILE A 14 0.84 5.52 3.01
CA ILE A 14 2.20 5.43 3.55
C ILE A 14 3.03 4.44 2.72
N TYR A 15 2.49 3.28 2.38
CA TYR A 15 3.17 2.29 1.52
C TYR A 15 3.53 2.89 0.15
N LEU A 16 2.58 3.56 -0.51
CA LEU A 16 2.79 4.18 -1.82
C LEU A 16 3.95 5.19 -1.76
N ILE A 17 3.97 6.05 -0.74
CA ILE A 17 5.03 7.06 -0.56
C ILE A 17 6.39 6.38 -0.35
N VAL A 18 6.46 5.41 0.57
CA VAL A 18 7.73 4.74 0.91
C VAL A 18 8.26 3.91 -0.26
N SER A 19 7.38 3.21 -0.98
CA SER A 19 7.76 2.42 -2.17
C SER A 19 8.33 3.31 -3.27
N ASN A 20 7.65 4.41 -3.62
CA ASN A 20 8.14 5.34 -4.63
C ASN A 20 9.41 6.09 -4.19
N ALA A 21 9.48 6.52 -2.92
CA ALA A 21 10.67 7.17 -2.38
C ALA A 21 11.87 6.21 -2.36
N GLY A 22 11.69 4.98 -1.89
CA GLY A 22 12.72 3.95 -1.91
C GLY A 22 13.22 3.68 -3.33
N ASN A 23 12.30 3.57 -4.30
CA ASN A 23 12.70 3.42 -5.69
C ASN A 23 13.50 4.63 -6.21
N LEU A 24 13.11 5.85 -5.86
CA LEU A 24 13.80 7.08 -6.27
C LEU A 24 15.21 7.21 -5.66
N PHE A 25 15.39 6.84 -4.38
CA PHE A 25 16.69 6.94 -3.70
C PHE A 25 17.65 5.80 -4.04
N PHE A 26 17.12 4.57 -4.18
CA PHE A 26 17.95 3.37 -4.33
C PHE A 26 18.02 2.85 -5.77
N GLY A 27 17.22 3.39 -6.70
CA GLY A 27 17.25 3.00 -8.11
C GLY A 27 17.00 1.51 -8.35
N ILE A 28 16.16 0.89 -7.51
CA ILE A 28 16.02 -0.57 -7.36
C ILE A 28 15.58 -1.24 -8.66
N SER A 29 14.82 -0.55 -9.52
CA SER A 29 14.42 -1.09 -10.82
C SER A 29 14.50 -0.05 -11.95
N LYS A 30 15.24 -0.39 -13.02
CA LYS A 30 15.18 0.31 -14.31
C LYS A 30 13.80 0.20 -14.99
N GLU A 31 13.03 -0.83 -14.63
CA GLU A 31 11.69 -1.11 -15.15
C GLU A 31 10.57 -0.65 -14.20
N PHE A 32 10.89 0.20 -13.22
CA PHE A 32 9.88 0.72 -12.32
C PHE A 32 8.75 1.39 -13.10
N SER A 33 7.53 0.87 -12.95
CA SER A 33 6.33 1.44 -13.54
C SER A 33 5.38 1.88 -12.44
N TRP A 34 4.93 3.13 -12.55
CA TRP A 34 3.89 3.69 -11.67
C TRP A 34 2.62 2.85 -11.69
N THR A 35 2.27 2.27 -12.84
CA THR A 35 1.11 1.38 -12.98
C THR A 35 1.25 0.13 -12.12
N THR A 36 2.45 -0.47 -12.08
CA THR A 36 2.73 -1.64 -11.23
C THR A 36 2.61 -1.29 -9.77
N THR A 37 3.18 -0.15 -9.35
CA THR A 37 3.13 0.30 -7.95
C THR A 37 1.70 0.64 -7.50
N LEU A 38 0.85 1.14 -8.41
CA LEU A 38 -0.57 1.36 -8.15
C LEU A 38 -1.33 0.04 -7.95
N TRP A 39 -1.06 -0.96 -8.79
CA TRP A 39 -1.63 -2.31 -8.63
C TRP A 39 -1.20 -2.94 -7.31
N GLU A 40 0.09 -2.90 -6.98
CA GLU A 40 0.61 -3.36 -5.70
C GLU A 40 -0.07 -2.67 -4.52
N SER A 41 -0.22 -1.35 -4.58
CA SER A 41 -0.89 -0.57 -3.54
C SER A 41 -2.36 -0.95 -3.39
N PHE A 42 -3.05 -1.25 -4.50
CA PHE A 42 -4.43 -1.73 -4.45
C PHE A 42 -4.54 -3.11 -3.79
N PHE A 43 -3.68 -4.07 -4.16
CA PHE A 43 -3.65 -5.38 -3.52
C PHE A 43 -3.26 -5.27 -2.04
N PHE A 44 -2.31 -4.41 -1.70
CA PHE A 44 -1.90 -4.14 -0.33
C PHE A 44 -3.05 -3.54 0.50
N PHE A 45 -3.82 -2.61 -0.07
CA PHE A 45 -5.02 -2.06 0.58
C PHE A 45 -6.03 -3.16 0.92
N ILE A 46 -6.36 -4.02 -0.05
CA ILE A 46 -7.29 -5.15 0.17
C ILE A 46 -6.75 -6.06 1.28
N PHE A 47 -5.47 -6.40 1.25
CA PHE A 47 -4.83 -7.22 2.26
C PHE A 47 -4.95 -6.62 3.66
N VAL A 48 -4.60 -5.34 3.83
CA VAL A 48 -4.69 -4.65 5.12
C VAL A 48 -6.15 -4.57 5.59
N LEU A 49 -7.09 -4.29 4.68
CA LEU A 49 -8.52 -4.26 4.99
C LEU A 49 -9.02 -5.63 5.50
N LEU A 50 -8.66 -6.71 4.82
CA LEU A 50 -9.02 -8.07 5.21
C LEU A 50 -8.40 -8.43 6.57
N LEU A 51 -7.12 -8.10 6.79
CA LEU A 51 -6.42 -8.37 8.03
C LEU A 51 -7.06 -7.63 9.22
N GLN A 52 -7.41 -6.36 9.05
CA GLN A 52 -8.12 -5.58 10.07
C GLN A 52 -9.53 -6.12 10.35
N ASN A 53 -10.18 -6.77 9.37
CA ASN A 53 -11.48 -7.39 9.56
C ASN A 53 -11.39 -8.79 10.18
N TYR A 54 -10.36 -9.55 9.87
CA TYR A 54 -10.07 -10.85 10.46
C TYR A 54 -9.70 -10.74 11.94
N ARG A 55 -8.95 -9.69 12.31
CA ARG A 55 -8.64 -9.40 13.71
C ARG A 55 -9.93 -9.02 14.45
N LYS A 56 -10.57 -10.02 15.06
CA LYS A 56 -11.60 -9.80 16.08
C LYS A 56 -10.94 -9.05 17.24
N LYS A 57 -11.59 -7.97 17.68
CA LYS A 57 -11.18 -7.29 18.92
C LYS A 57 -11.36 -8.24 20.09
#